data_AF-A0A6C0PBH9-F1
#
_entry.id   AF-A0A6C0PBH9-F1
#
_cell.length_a   1.000
_cell.length_b   1.000
_cell.length_c   1.000
_cell.angle_alpha   90.00
_cell.angle_beta   90.00
_cell.angle_gamma   90.00
#
_symmetry.space_group_name_H-M   'P 1'
#
loop_
_entity.id
_entity.type
_entity.pdbx_description
1 polymer ?
#
loop_
_entity_poly.entity_id
_entity_poly.type
_entity_poly.pdbx_seq_one_letter_code
_entity_poly.pdbx_strand_id
1 'polypeptide(L)' 'MLTGEKCRLAVSKVTGIPEGSLIIQEDYGKDGAAIQDESSNEYYVEPTNQIKDYTPAQLQSIEILGEHEGRTVYKEKIS' A
#
# COMPACT_ATOMS: atom_id res chain seq x y z
N MET A 1 -5.27 14.35 -8.83
CA MET A 1 -4.34 13.38 -8.25
C MET A 1 -4.74 11.99 -8.75
N LEU A 2 -3.82 11.34 -9.46
CA LEU A 2 -3.98 9.98 -9.98
C LEU A 2 -4.00 8.98 -8.81
N THR A 3 -4.48 7.74 -9.02
CA THR A 3 -4.52 6.75 -7.94
C THR A 3 -3.13 6.47 -7.39
N GLY A 4 -2.14 6.20 -8.25
CA GLY A 4 -0.77 5.95 -7.79
C GLY A 4 -0.21 7.07 -6.90
N GLU A 5 -0.52 8.34 -7.20
CA GLU A 5 -0.12 9.47 -6.36
C GLU A 5 -0.79 9.44 -4.97
N LYS A 6 -2.08 9.10 -4.89
CA LYS A 6 -2.78 8.92 -3.61
C LYS A 6 -2.23 7.74 -2.82
N CYS A 7 -1.90 6.63 -3.49
CA CYS A 7 -1.24 5.49 -2.85
C CYS A 7 0.12 5.87 -2.28
N ARG A 8 0.92 6.61 -3.05
CA ARG A 8 2.25 7.06 -2.62
C ARG A 8 2.18 7.96 -1.41
N LEU A 9 1.24 8.90 -1.39
CA LEU A 9 0.95 9.73 -0.24
C LEU A 9 0.55 8.87 0.98
N ALA A 10 -0.32 7.88 0.80
CA ALA A 10 -0.73 6.98 1.88
C ALA A 10 0.46 6.21 2.48
N VAL A 11 1.34 5.64 1.66
CA VAL A 11 2.58 5.00 2.14
C VAL A 11 3.41 6.00 2.94
N SER A 12 3.65 7.20 2.38
CA SER A 12 4.45 8.22 3.07
C SER A 12 3.89 8.59 4.44
N LYS A 13 2.57 8.75 4.56
CA LYS A 13 1.92 9.09 5.84
C LYS A 13 1.94 7.95 6.85
N VAL A 14 1.81 6.71 6.39
CA VAL A 14 1.79 5.53 7.26
C VAL A 14 3.20 5.14 7.73
N THR A 15 4.21 5.22 6.84
CA THR A 15 5.57 4.74 7.14
C THR A 15 6.52 5.85 7.55
N GLY A 16 6.17 7.12 7.29
CA GLY A 16 7.06 8.27 7.48
C GLY A 16 8.13 8.44 6.39
N ILE A 17 8.16 7.56 5.37
CA ILE A 17 9.10 7.68 4.25
C ILE A 17 8.71 8.89 3.40
N PRO A 18 9.65 9.78 3.03
CA PRO A 18 9.33 10.93 2.16
C PRO A 18 8.76 10.48 0.81
N GLU A 19 7.70 11.16 0.32
CA GLU A 19 7.07 10.83 -0.98
C GLU A 19 8.05 10.84 -2.16
N GLY A 20 9.09 11.67 -2.11
CA GLY A 20 10.12 11.73 -3.14
C GLY A 20 11.02 10.49 -3.22
N SER A 21 11.06 9.69 -2.15
CA SER A 21 11.82 8.43 -2.05
C SER A 21 10.95 7.20 -2.30
N LEU A 22 9.71 7.39 -2.77
CA LEU A 22 8.77 6.33 -3.07
C LEU A 22 8.49 6.29 -4.58
N ILE A 23 8.67 5.11 -5.15
CA ILE A 23 8.50 4.85 -6.58
C ILE A 23 7.23 4.00 -6.75
N ILE A 24 6.30 4.45 -7.60
CA ILE A 24 5.15 3.64 -7.99
C ILE A 24 5.66 2.61 -9.00
N GLN A 25 5.66 1.33 -8.63
CA GLN A 25 6.05 0.23 -9.50
C GLN A 25 4.91 -0.14 -10.45
N GLU A 26 3.71 -0.29 -9.89
CA GLU A 26 2.50 -0.63 -10.64
C GLU A 26 1.31 0.17 -10.10
N ASP A 27 0.48 0.70 -11.01
CA ASP A 27 -0.78 1.40 -10.67
C ASP A 27 -1.96 0.58 -11.19
N TYR A 28 -2.73 -0.01 -10.28
CA TYR A 28 -3.91 -0.82 -10.57
C TYR A 28 -5.18 0.03 -10.75
N GLY A 29 -5.05 1.35 -10.90
CA GLY A 29 -6.18 2.23 -11.17
C GLY A 29 -7.07 2.37 -9.96
N LYS A 30 -8.31 1.88 -9.99
CA LYS A 30 -9.21 2.02 -8.83
C LYS A 30 -8.87 1.03 -7.69
N ASP A 31 -8.14 -0.03 -8.01
CA ASP A 31 -7.96 -1.18 -7.13
C ASP A 31 -6.72 -1.05 -6.23
N GLY A 32 -5.80 -0.12 -6.52
CA GLY A 32 -4.62 0.10 -5.67
C GLY A 32 -3.35 0.45 -6.44
N ALA A 33 -2.20 0.33 -5.78
CA ALA A 33 -0.88 0.41 -6.40
C ALA A 33 0.17 -0.35 -5.58
N ALA A 34 1.22 -0.82 -6.25
CA ALA A 34 2.45 -1.31 -5.63
C ALA A 34 3.51 -0.21 -5.63
N ILE A 35 4.15 0.01 -4.49
CA ILE A 35 5.10 1.10 -4.24
C ILE A 35 6.37 0.52 -3.65
N GLN A 36 7.52 1.00 -4.09
CA GLN A 36 8.83 0.58 -3.59
C GLN A 36 9.60 1.79 -3.03
N ASP A 37 10.30 1.59 -1.92
CA ASP A 37 11.26 2.58 -1.40
C ASP A 37 12.68 2.36 -1.98
N GLU A 38 13.59 3.30 -1.70
CA GLU A 38 14.99 3.24 -2.15
C GLU A 38 15.78 2.03 -1.59
N SER A 39 15.28 1.38 -0.53
CA SER A 39 15.86 0.17 0.05
C SER A 39 15.25 -1.10 -0.54
N SER A 40 14.50 -0.98 -1.64
CA SER A 40 13.81 -2.07 -2.33
C SER A 40 12.71 -2.75 -1.50
N ASN A 41 12.23 -2.13 -0.40
CA ASN A 41 11.05 -2.66 0.29
C ASN A 41 9.80 -2.34 -0.52
N GLU A 42 8.95 -3.34 -0.70
CA GLU A 42 7.68 -3.19 -1.40
C GLU A 42 6.53 -2.96 -0.41
N TYR A 43 5.59 -2.12 -0.82
CA TYR A 43 4.38 -1.73 -0.09
C TYR A 43 3.21 -1.82 -1.05
N TYR A 44 2.12 -2.43 -0.60
CA TYR A 44 0.89 -2.48 -1.35
C TYR A 44 -0.14 -1.55 -0.72
N VAL A 45 -0.90 -0.89 -1.58
CA VAL A 45 -1.94 0.03 -1.15
C VAL A 45 -3.22 -0.27 -1.88
N GLU A 46 -4.26 -0.62 -1.15
CA GLU A 46 -5.59 -0.90 -1.68
C GLU A 46 -6.66 -0.07 -0.95
N PRO A 47 -7.84 0.15 -1.55
CA PRO A 47 -8.98 0.73 -0.84
C PRO A 47 -9.32 -0.07 0.42
N THR A 48 -9.54 0.60 1.55
CA THR A 48 -9.79 -0.08 2.84
C THR A 48 -11.03 -0.97 2.80
N ASN A 49 -12.05 -0.59 2.04
CA ASN A 49 -13.24 -1.43 1.83
C ASN A 49 -12.91 -2.75 1.12
N GLN A 50 -11.96 -2.76 0.19
CA GLN A 50 -11.51 -3.97 -0.50
C GLN A 50 -10.79 -4.91 0.46
N ILE A 51 -9.92 -4.38 1.33
CA ILE A 51 -9.25 -5.19 2.36
C ILE A 51 -10.25 -5.82 3.34
N LYS A 52 -11.37 -5.15 3.65
CA LYS A 52 -12.42 -5.71 4.51
C LYS A 52 -13.10 -6.94 3.92
N ASP A 53 -13.05 -7.11 2.60
CA ASP A 53 -13.60 -8.26 1.88
C ASP A 53 -12.59 -9.42 1.76
N TYR A 54 -11.36 -9.26 2.28
CA TYR A 54 -10.35 -10.32 2.25
C TYR A 54 -10.77 -11.51 3.12
N THR A 55 -10.45 -12.71 2.63
CA THR A 55 -10.59 -13.94 3.42
C THR A 55 -9.60 -13.98 4.58
N PRO A 56 -9.87 -14.75 5.66
CA PRO A 56 -8.92 -14.90 6.76
C PRO A 56 -7.54 -15.40 6.32
N ALA A 57 -7.45 -16.25 5.29
CA ALA A 57 -6.19 -16.73 4.75
C ALA A 57 -5.35 -15.62 4.11
N GLN A 58 -5.99 -14.72 3.35
CA GLN A 58 -5.33 -13.54 2.77
C GLN A 58 -4.87 -12.57 3.86
N LEU A 59 -5.68 -12.35 4.89
CA LEU A 59 -5.27 -11.50 6.03
C LEU A 59 -4.07 -12.08 6.79
N GLN A 60 -3.94 -13.41 6.83
CA GLN A 60 -2.78 -14.06 7.45
C GLN A 60 -1.50 -13.87 6.65
N SER A 61 -1.57 -13.77 5.31
CA SER A 61 -0.40 -13.58 4.44
C SER A 61 0.10 -12.14 4.34
N ILE A 62 -0.58 -11.17 4.98
CA ILE A 62 -0.18 -9.75 4.94
C ILE A 62 0.06 -9.17 6.33
N GLU A 63 0.88 -8.13 6.38
CA GLU A 63 1.10 -7.27 7.54
C GLU A 63 0.56 -5.87 7.22
N ILE A 64 -0.54 -5.49 7.86
CA ILE A 64 -1.12 -4.15 7.73
C ILE A 64 -0.29 -3.16 8.54
N LEU A 65 0.24 -2.13 7.87
CA LEU A 65 1.03 -1.08 8.49
C LEU A 65 0.17 0.07 9.00
N GLY A 66 -0.95 0.36 8.30
CA GLY A 66 -1.86 1.44 8.67
C GLY A 66 -2.81 1.84 7.56
N GLU A 67 -3.62 2.87 7.84
CA GLU A 67 -4.61 3.43 6.91
C GLU A 67 -4.42 4.95 6.79
N HIS A 68 -4.57 5.48 5.57
CA HIS A 68 -4.64 6.90 5.32
C HIS A 68 -5.70 7.20 4.25
N GLU A 69 -6.66 8.08 4.58
CA GLU A 69 -7.74 8.52 3.67
C GLU A 69 -8.51 7.37 2.97
N GLY A 70 -8.84 6.31 3.70
CA GLY A 70 -9.56 5.15 3.16
C GLY A 70 -8.72 4.26 2.25
N ARG A 71 -7.39 4.35 2.34
CA ARG A 71 -6.43 3.42 1.72
C ARG A 71 -5.62 2.72 2.80
N THR A 72 -5.56 1.40 2.72
CA THR A 72 -4.79 0.56 3.64
C THR A 72 -3.45 0.25 3.01
N VAL A 73 -2.38 0.47 3.78
CA VAL A 73 -1.00 0.15 3.40
C VAL A 73 -0.58 -1.14 4.11
N TYR A 74 -0.03 -2.10 3.36
CA TYR A 74 0.42 -3.37 3.90
C TYR A 74 1.65 -3.91 3.16
N LYS A 75 2.29 -4.92 3.74
CA LYS A 75 3.32 -5.76 3.10
C LYS A 75 2.87 -7.20 3.05
N GLU A 76 3.37 -7.97 2.09
CA GLU A 76 3.27 -9.42 2.15
C GLU A 76 4.24 -9.97 3.20
N LYS A 77 3.82 -10.98 3.95
CA LYS A 77 4.69 -11.69 4.89
C LYS A 77 5.54 -12.68 4.10
N ILE A 78 6.85 -12.50 4.13
CA ILE A 78 7.78 -13.51 3.61
C ILE A 78 7.69 -14.72 4.56
N SER A 79 7.31 -15.88 4.00
CA SER A 79 7.22 -17.17 4.70
C SER A 79 8.59 -17.83 4.84
#